data_AF-A0A7C2C2D8-F1
#
_entry.id   AF-A0A7C2C2D8-F1
#
_cell.length_a   1.000
_cell.length_b   1.000
_cell.length_c   1.000
_cell.angle_alpha   90.00
_cell.angle_beta   90.00
_cell.angle_gamma   90.00
#
_symmetry.space_group_name_H-M   'P 1'
#
loop_
_entity.id
_entity.type
_entity.pdbx_description
1 polymer ?
#
loop_
_entity_poly.entity_id
_entity_poly.type
_entity_poly.pdbx_seq_one_letter_code
_entity_poly.pdbx_strand_id
1 'polypeptide(L)'
;MKRIEWLLDSSFRQFQLERQLRLLEEELAEISQGHSEMTRRARRLAGQIDRLPLRQNQAMLRSAIRTLRQFGYVQAHYVTDKGMMLADIFDPNGLVIVEALYNGYLDILEPLELAEALSWFAFDRDVYFFNRLSLPPHLRQLRRELDRLQRQVIAAEERNGLVLTPGFTPRFWGVVLVWGQGEPLSTLVDRTGLPEGDLILAINKTLDLMRQVRDMVQHNLALMPALGPALLDRLQTADATLRRGILEQSLRAMDPRPAEAAGVGAAGSSR
;
A
#
# COMPACT_ATOMS: atom_id res chain seq x y z
N MET A 1 11.98 -22.74 9.66
CA MET A 1 10.52 -23.00 9.70
C MET A 1 9.75 -21.87 10.39
N LYS A 2 9.95 -21.63 11.70
CA LYS A 2 9.17 -20.63 12.48
C LYS A 2 9.17 -19.18 11.93
N ARG A 3 10.25 -18.75 11.26
CA ARG A 3 10.39 -17.38 10.73
C ARG A 3 9.69 -17.16 9.36
N ILE A 4 9.59 -18.22 8.55
CA ILE A 4 8.84 -18.24 7.29
C ILE A 4 7.34 -18.32 7.60
N GLU A 5 6.95 -19.15 8.56
CA GLU A 5 5.58 -19.18 9.08
C GLU A 5 5.17 -17.82 9.65
N TRP A 6 6.04 -17.14 10.42
CA TRP A 6 5.77 -15.80 10.95
C TRP A 6 5.59 -14.71 9.87
N LEU A 7 6.44 -14.71 8.83
CA LEU A 7 6.30 -13.82 7.65
C LEU A 7 4.98 -14.02 6.90
N LEU A 8 4.47 -15.25 6.90
CA LEU A 8 3.20 -15.63 6.27
C LEU A 8 2.00 -15.50 7.23
N ASP A 9 2.24 -15.40 8.54
CA ASP A 9 1.23 -15.28 9.60
C ASP A 9 0.91 -13.81 9.94
N SER A 10 1.84 -12.88 9.76
CA SER A 10 1.58 -11.45 10.04
C SER A 10 1.15 -10.67 8.78
N SER A 11 1.88 -10.78 7.66
CA SER A 11 1.62 -9.95 6.48
C SER A 11 0.57 -10.55 5.53
N PHE A 12 0.59 -11.87 5.37
CA PHE A 12 -0.29 -12.58 4.43
C PHE A 12 -1.64 -12.96 5.07
N ARG A 13 -1.64 -13.44 6.32
CA ARG A 13 -2.90 -13.76 7.02
C ARG A 13 -3.76 -12.54 7.30
N GLN A 14 -3.19 -11.39 7.68
CA GLN A 14 -4.00 -10.21 7.99
C GLN A 14 -4.67 -9.64 6.72
N PHE A 15 -3.93 -9.56 5.62
CA PHE A 15 -4.47 -9.16 4.31
C PHE A 15 -5.50 -10.15 3.75
N GLN A 16 -5.25 -11.46 3.88
CA GLN A 16 -6.17 -12.51 3.39
C GLN A 16 -7.40 -12.66 4.28
N LEU A 17 -7.26 -12.52 5.61
CA LEU A 17 -8.38 -12.54 6.55
C LEU A 17 -9.28 -11.34 6.32
N GLU A 18 -8.74 -10.13 6.15
CA GLU A 18 -9.55 -8.94 5.91
C GLU A 18 -10.22 -8.92 4.52
N ARG A 19 -9.60 -9.53 3.50
CA ARG A 19 -10.21 -9.67 2.16
C ARG A 19 -11.27 -10.77 2.15
N GLN A 20 -11.02 -11.91 2.79
CA GLN A 20 -12.02 -12.98 2.93
C GLN A 20 -13.17 -12.56 3.86
N LEU A 21 -12.90 -11.81 4.93
CA LEU A 21 -13.94 -11.21 5.78
C LEU A 21 -14.81 -10.25 4.98
N ARG A 22 -14.23 -9.31 4.22
CA ARG A 22 -15.01 -8.37 3.40
C ARG A 22 -15.91 -9.07 2.37
N LEU A 23 -15.36 -10.05 1.65
CA LEU A 23 -16.14 -10.82 0.67
C LEU A 23 -17.24 -11.66 1.33
N LEU A 24 -16.97 -12.26 2.50
CA LEU A 24 -17.97 -13.01 3.26
C LEU A 24 -19.01 -12.11 3.92
N GLU A 25 -18.65 -10.90 4.35
CA GLU A 25 -19.57 -9.89 4.88
C GLU A 25 -20.52 -9.36 3.80
N GLU A 26 -20.01 -9.14 2.57
CA GLU A 26 -20.82 -8.79 1.39
C GLU A 26 -21.78 -9.93 1.01
N GLU A 27 -21.30 -11.18 0.99
CA GLU A 27 -22.10 -12.37 0.66
C GLU A 27 -23.13 -12.70 1.78
N LEU A 28 -22.79 -12.47 3.04
CA LEU A 28 -23.72 -12.59 4.18
C LEU A 28 -24.78 -11.49 4.21
N ALA A 29 -24.44 -10.26 3.80
CA ALA A 29 -25.40 -9.18 3.67
C ALA A 29 -26.45 -9.50 2.60
N GLU A 30 -26.06 -10.10 1.48
CA GLU A 30 -26.97 -10.57 0.43
C GLU A 30 -27.85 -11.75 0.86
N ILE A 31 -27.31 -12.68 1.67
CA ILE A 31 -28.02 -13.89 2.13
C ILE A 31 -28.99 -13.62 3.30
N SER A 32 -28.80 -12.51 4.03
CA SER A 32 -29.56 -12.17 5.24
C SER A 32 -31.07 -11.87 5.05
N GLN A 33 -31.61 -11.98 3.83
CA GLN A 33 -33.02 -11.74 3.53
C GLN A 33 -33.95 -12.99 3.62
N GLY A 34 -33.52 -14.16 4.13
CA GLY A 34 -34.36 -15.38 4.20
C GLY A 34 -34.25 -16.21 5.49
N HIS A 35 -35.35 -16.81 5.95
CA HIS A 35 -35.53 -17.33 7.33
C HIS A 35 -35.23 -18.84 7.58
N SER A 36 -34.67 -19.08 8.77
CA SER A 36 -34.74 -20.24 9.70
C SER A 36 -34.37 -21.70 9.31
N GLU A 37 -34.50 -22.17 8.07
CA GLU A 37 -33.93 -23.49 7.66
C GLU A 37 -32.40 -23.42 7.39
N MET A 38 -31.93 -22.19 7.16
CA MET A 38 -30.53 -21.82 6.92
C MET A 38 -29.61 -22.16 8.08
N THR A 39 -30.06 -22.12 9.34
CA THR A 39 -29.18 -22.24 10.51
C THR A 39 -28.59 -23.66 10.68
N ARG A 40 -29.29 -24.71 10.22
CA ARG A 40 -28.78 -26.10 10.25
C ARG A 40 -27.86 -26.42 9.07
N ARG A 41 -28.15 -25.90 7.88
CA ARG A 41 -27.27 -25.99 6.71
C ARG A 41 -25.98 -25.17 6.93
N ALA A 42 -26.09 -23.98 7.51
CA ALA A 42 -24.98 -23.11 7.87
C ALA A 42 -24.01 -23.79 8.86
N ARG A 43 -24.49 -24.55 9.85
CA ARG A 43 -23.59 -25.30 10.76
C ARG A 43 -22.87 -26.47 10.08
N ARG A 44 -23.49 -27.14 9.11
CA ARG A 44 -22.83 -28.21 8.31
C ARG A 44 -21.83 -27.64 7.31
N LEU A 45 -22.13 -26.51 6.68
CA LEU A 45 -21.18 -25.78 5.85
C LEU A 45 -20.03 -25.22 6.70
N ALA A 46 -20.30 -24.64 7.87
CA ALA A 46 -19.28 -24.14 8.80
C ALA A 46 -18.26 -25.24 9.19
N GLY A 47 -18.71 -26.47 9.45
CA GLY A 47 -17.80 -27.60 9.71
C GLY A 47 -16.99 -28.09 8.50
N GLN A 48 -17.42 -27.77 7.27
CA GLN A 48 -16.62 -27.97 6.04
C GLN A 48 -15.70 -26.77 5.78
N ILE A 49 -16.15 -25.55 6.12
CA ILE A 49 -15.39 -24.30 6.14
C ILE A 49 -14.31 -24.31 7.23
N ASP A 50 -14.32 -25.19 8.22
CA ASP A 50 -13.14 -25.35 9.11
C ASP A 50 -12.04 -26.24 8.49
N ARG A 51 -12.37 -27.04 7.47
CA ARG A 51 -11.45 -28.03 6.86
C ARG A 51 -10.98 -27.66 5.45
N LEU A 52 -11.74 -26.83 4.74
CA LEU A 52 -11.44 -26.30 3.41
C LEU A 52 -10.40 -25.16 3.38
N PRO A 53 -10.35 -24.21 4.33
CA PRO A 53 -9.41 -23.10 4.31
C PRO A 53 -8.01 -23.63 4.49
N LEU A 54 -7.76 -24.61 5.35
CA LEU A 54 -6.40 -25.14 5.53
C LEU A 54 -5.83 -25.72 4.23
N ARG A 55 -6.62 -26.43 3.41
CA ARG A 55 -6.13 -27.03 2.15
C ARG A 55 -6.06 -26.01 1.00
N GLN A 56 -7.07 -25.14 0.86
CA GLN A 56 -7.02 -24.04 -0.12
C GLN A 56 -5.91 -23.05 0.23
N ASN A 57 -5.78 -22.67 1.51
CA ASN A 57 -4.69 -21.82 2.01
C ASN A 57 -3.35 -22.52 1.82
N GLN A 58 -3.23 -23.84 2.02
CA GLN A 58 -1.99 -24.56 1.72
C GLN A 58 -1.65 -24.57 0.21
N ALA A 59 -2.64 -24.73 -0.66
CA ALA A 59 -2.43 -24.69 -2.12
C ALA A 59 -2.04 -23.28 -2.59
N MET A 60 -2.73 -22.27 -2.09
CA MET A 60 -2.41 -20.86 -2.31
C MET A 60 -1.04 -20.50 -1.75
N LEU A 61 -0.69 -20.97 -0.55
CA LEU A 61 0.61 -20.76 0.07
C LEU A 61 1.74 -21.40 -0.74
N ARG A 62 1.55 -22.63 -1.23
CA ARG A 62 2.50 -23.28 -2.14
C ARG A 62 2.68 -22.50 -3.43
N SER A 63 1.59 -21.95 -3.96
CA SER A 63 1.60 -21.13 -5.17
C SER A 63 2.33 -19.80 -4.94
N ALA A 64 2.07 -19.14 -3.80
CA ALA A 64 2.75 -17.92 -3.38
C ALA A 64 4.25 -18.17 -3.21
N ILE A 65 4.64 -19.24 -2.51
CA ILE A 65 6.06 -19.64 -2.37
C ILE A 65 6.71 -19.87 -3.74
N ARG A 66 5.99 -20.46 -4.71
CA ARG A 66 6.51 -20.67 -6.06
C ARG A 66 6.74 -19.35 -6.79
N THR A 67 5.80 -18.41 -6.72
CA THR A 67 5.97 -17.04 -7.24
C THR A 67 7.15 -16.35 -6.58
N LEU A 68 7.23 -16.37 -5.25
CA LEU A 68 8.33 -15.75 -4.50
C LEU A 68 9.70 -16.36 -4.83
N ARG A 69 9.78 -17.67 -5.11
CA ARG A 69 11.01 -18.32 -5.59
C ARG A 69 11.43 -17.84 -6.98
N GLN A 70 10.47 -17.62 -7.89
CA GLN A 70 10.75 -17.14 -9.23
C GLN A 70 11.42 -15.75 -9.23
N PHE A 71 11.06 -14.90 -8.27
CA PHE A 71 11.64 -13.56 -8.11
C PHE A 71 12.81 -13.50 -7.10
N GLY A 72 13.22 -14.65 -6.55
CA GLY A 72 14.38 -14.73 -5.66
C GLY A 72 14.14 -14.27 -4.22
N TYR A 73 12.89 -14.14 -3.76
CA TYR A 73 12.55 -13.82 -2.36
C TYR A 73 12.77 -15.01 -1.41
N VAL A 74 12.73 -16.23 -1.95
CA VAL A 74 12.94 -17.47 -1.20
C VAL A 74 13.91 -18.35 -1.97
N GLN A 75 14.95 -18.85 -1.30
CA GLN A 75 15.90 -19.82 -1.85
C GLN A 75 15.97 -21.04 -0.94
N ALA A 76 15.79 -22.24 -1.51
CA ALA A 76 15.71 -23.51 -0.79
C ALA A 76 14.80 -23.44 0.46
N HIS A 77 15.39 -23.20 1.63
CA HIS A 77 14.76 -23.18 2.95
C HIS A 77 14.91 -21.85 3.72
N TYR A 78 15.42 -20.78 3.10
CA TYR A 78 15.56 -19.46 3.74
C TYR A 78 14.95 -18.33 2.90
N VAL A 79 14.62 -17.25 3.60
CA VAL A 79 14.14 -15.98 3.04
C VAL A 79 15.36 -15.13 2.74
N THR A 80 15.44 -14.59 1.54
CA THR A 80 16.56 -13.74 1.12
C THR A 80 16.40 -12.33 1.69
N ASP A 81 17.43 -11.49 1.53
CA ASP A 81 17.39 -10.07 1.90
C ASP A 81 16.21 -9.35 1.21
N LYS A 82 15.98 -9.65 -0.07
CA LYS A 82 14.82 -9.17 -0.83
C LYS A 82 13.49 -9.67 -0.24
N GLY A 83 13.49 -10.93 0.21
CA GLY A 83 12.44 -11.56 1.02
C GLY A 83 12.10 -10.81 2.30
N MET A 84 13.12 -10.32 3.01
CA MET A 84 12.95 -9.54 4.24
C MET A 84 12.38 -8.16 3.96
N MET A 85 12.72 -7.52 2.84
CA MET A 85 12.10 -6.26 2.44
C MET A 85 10.59 -6.45 2.15
N LEU A 86 10.20 -7.50 1.45
CA LEU A 86 8.79 -7.78 1.18
C LEU A 86 7.97 -8.09 2.44
N ALA A 87 8.62 -8.59 3.50
CA ALA A 87 7.99 -8.83 4.79
C ALA A 87 7.33 -7.60 5.41
N ASP A 88 8.02 -6.47 5.24
CA ASP A 88 7.79 -5.23 5.98
C ASP A 88 6.90 -4.26 5.19
N ILE A 89 6.38 -4.69 4.03
CA ILE A 89 5.40 -3.94 3.24
C ILE A 89 4.06 -4.66 3.25
N PHE A 90 3.01 -3.95 3.63
CA PHE A 90 1.65 -4.47 3.80
C PHE A 90 0.73 -3.83 2.76
N ASP A 91 1.07 -4.04 1.49
CA ASP A 91 0.34 -3.51 0.33
C ASP A 91 0.13 -4.61 -0.73
N PRO A 92 -1.04 -4.67 -1.40
CA PRO A 92 -1.29 -5.62 -2.49
C PRO A 92 -0.27 -5.54 -3.64
N ASN A 93 0.29 -4.35 -3.89
CA ASN A 93 1.33 -4.11 -4.89
C ASN A 93 2.75 -4.24 -4.31
N GLY A 94 2.90 -4.69 -3.07
CA GLY A 94 4.18 -4.75 -2.36
C GLY A 94 5.27 -5.49 -3.14
N LEU A 95 4.91 -6.56 -3.85
CA LEU A 95 5.84 -7.29 -4.72
C LEU A 95 6.41 -6.39 -5.84
N VAL A 96 5.55 -5.62 -6.52
CA VAL A 96 5.97 -4.68 -7.57
C VAL A 96 6.82 -3.56 -6.98
N ILE A 97 6.46 -3.03 -5.81
CA ILE A 97 7.18 -1.94 -5.14
C ILE A 97 8.59 -2.39 -4.73
N VAL A 98 8.72 -3.57 -4.12
CA VAL A 98 10.02 -4.11 -3.72
C VAL A 98 10.86 -4.48 -4.94
N GLU A 99 10.26 -5.01 -6.01
CA GLU A 99 10.97 -5.20 -7.28
C GLU A 99 11.44 -3.87 -7.88
N ALA A 100 10.61 -2.82 -7.83
CA ALA A 100 10.97 -1.50 -8.35
C ALA A 100 12.16 -0.92 -7.59
N LEU A 101 12.12 -1.02 -6.26
CA LEU A 101 13.22 -0.60 -5.39
C LEU A 101 14.48 -1.43 -5.62
N TYR A 102 14.36 -2.76 -5.62
CA TYR A 102 15.51 -3.68 -5.73
C TYR A 102 16.24 -3.56 -7.07
N ASN A 103 15.51 -3.26 -8.14
CA ASN A 103 16.07 -3.06 -9.48
C ASN A 103 16.50 -1.59 -9.74
N GLY A 104 16.45 -0.72 -8.73
CA GLY A 104 16.97 0.65 -8.78
C GLY A 104 16.10 1.65 -9.55
N TYR A 105 14.83 1.33 -9.85
CA TYR A 105 13.94 2.23 -10.59
C TYR A 105 13.64 3.52 -9.82
N LEU A 106 13.79 3.50 -8.50
CA LEU A 106 13.45 4.62 -7.60
C LEU A 106 14.69 5.41 -7.14
N ASP A 107 15.90 5.00 -7.56
CA ASP A 107 17.16 5.49 -6.97
C ASP A 107 17.43 6.96 -7.26
N ILE A 108 17.05 7.43 -8.45
CA ILE A 108 17.37 8.77 -8.96
C ILE A 108 16.21 9.77 -8.87
N LEU A 109 15.09 9.38 -8.26
CA LEU A 109 13.91 10.24 -8.19
C LEU A 109 14.06 11.32 -7.12
N GLU A 110 13.65 12.55 -7.46
CA GLU A 110 13.50 13.62 -6.47
C GLU A 110 12.37 13.29 -5.46
N PRO A 111 12.33 13.92 -4.27
CA PRO A 111 11.34 13.60 -3.23
C PRO A 111 9.89 13.53 -3.74
N LEU A 112 9.42 14.56 -4.46
CA LEU A 112 8.06 14.60 -4.99
C LEU A 112 7.83 13.61 -6.14
N GLU A 113 8.88 13.29 -6.89
CA GLU A 113 8.81 12.31 -7.98
C GLU A 113 8.70 10.88 -7.44
N LEU A 114 9.39 10.59 -6.34
CA LEU A 114 9.27 9.34 -5.61
C LEU A 114 7.84 9.17 -5.05
N ALA A 115 7.29 10.22 -4.45
CA ALA A 115 5.91 10.18 -3.96
C ALA A 115 4.90 10.01 -5.11
N GLU A 116 5.11 10.70 -6.24
CA GLU A 116 4.29 10.54 -7.44
C GLU A 116 4.34 9.10 -7.97
N ALA A 117 5.52 8.47 -8.05
CA ALA A 117 5.66 7.09 -8.49
C ALA A 117 4.93 6.10 -7.55
N LEU A 118 5.02 6.30 -6.23
CA LEU A 118 4.29 5.48 -5.25
C LEU A 118 2.77 5.69 -5.32
N SER A 119 2.32 6.91 -5.64
CA SER A 119 0.90 7.24 -5.74
C SER A 119 0.14 6.41 -6.79
N TRP A 120 0.85 5.91 -7.81
CA TRP A 120 0.27 5.06 -8.85
C TRP A 120 -0.30 3.75 -8.29
N PHE A 121 0.26 3.26 -7.19
CA PHE A 121 -0.18 2.05 -6.48
C PHE A 121 -1.23 2.33 -5.39
N ALA A 122 -1.38 3.59 -4.98
CA ALA A 122 -2.24 3.99 -3.86
C ALA A 122 -3.69 4.28 -4.25
N PHE A 123 -3.96 4.56 -5.53
CA PHE A 123 -5.31 4.79 -6.04
C PHE A 123 -5.94 3.49 -6.54
N ASP A 124 -7.04 3.08 -5.91
CA ASP A 124 -7.72 1.79 -6.09
C ASP A 124 -9.21 1.94 -6.48
N ARG A 125 -9.63 3.15 -6.88
CA ARG A 125 -10.99 3.40 -7.35
C ARG A 125 -11.13 3.01 -8.82
N ASP A 126 -12.06 2.11 -9.12
CA ASP A 126 -12.48 1.81 -10.48
C ASP A 126 -13.55 2.82 -10.94
N VAL A 127 -13.10 4.04 -11.20
CA VAL A 127 -13.95 5.13 -11.70
C VAL A 127 -13.40 5.69 -13.00
N TYR A 128 -14.29 6.02 -13.93
CA TYR A 128 -13.90 6.73 -15.12
C TYR A 128 -13.76 8.22 -14.81
N PHE A 129 -12.58 8.77 -15.09
CA PHE A 129 -12.30 10.20 -15.00
C PHE A 129 -11.34 10.63 -16.12
N PHE A 130 -11.39 11.91 -16.50
CA PHE A 130 -10.41 12.47 -17.42
C PHE A 130 -9.17 12.90 -16.65
N ASN A 131 -7.98 12.87 -17.25
CA ASN A 131 -6.79 13.38 -16.58
C ASN A 131 -6.01 14.31 -17.52
N ARG A 132 -6.02 15.61 -17.21
CA ARG A 132 -5.28 16.67 -17.94
C ARG A 132 -3.96 17.04 -17.25
N LEU A 133 -3.56 16.30 -16.21
CA LEU A 133 -2.24 16.42 -15.62
C LEU A 133 -1.20 15.83 -16.56
N SER A 134 0.02 16.33 -16.49
CA SER A 134 1.14 15.89 -17.32
C SER A 134 2.29 15.45 -16.43
N LEU A 135 2.85 14.29 -16.72
CA LEU A 135 4.10 13.85 -16.11
C LEU A 135 5.30 14.38 -16.92
N PRO A 136 6.41 14.74 -16.27
CA PRO A 136 7.70 14.94 -16.94
C PRO A 136 8.11 13.74 -17.82
N PRO A 137 8.92 13.93 -18.87
CA PRO A 137 9.32 12.86 -19.79
C PRO A 137 9.94 11.64 -19.11
N HIS A 138 10.80 11.82 -18.11
CA HIS A 138 11.44 10.72 -17.39
C HIS A 138 10.45 9.95 -16.52
N LEU A 139 9.50 10.61 -15.86
CA LEU A 139 8.43 9.93 -15.12
C LEU A 139 7.47 9.16 -16.03
N ARG A 140 7.19 9.67 -17.24
CA ARG A 140 6.44 8.88 -18.24
C ARG A 140 7.18 7.62 -18.65
N GLN A 141 8.50 7.70 -18.77
CA GLN A 141 9.33 6.54 -19.09
C GLN A 141 9.35 5.54 -17.92
N LEU A 142 9.60 6.02 -16.70
CA LEU A 142 9.52 5.21 -15.47
C LEU A 142 8.17 4.49 -15.37
N ARG A 143 7.06 5.20 -15.60
CA ARG A 143 5.72 4.60 -15.55
C ARG A 143 5.56 3.44 -16.52
N ARG A 144 6.11 3.54 -17.74
CA ARG A 144 6.09 2.43 -18.73
C ARG A 144 6.98 1.27 -18.29
N GLU A 145 8.06 1.54 -17.58
CA GLU A 145 8.93 0.50 -17.04
C GLU A 145 8.27 -0.24 -15.88
N LEU A 146 7.65 0.49 -14.95
CA LEU A 146 6.85 -0.10 -13.87
C LEU A 146 5.62 -0.86 -14.39
N ASP A 147 5.00 -0.40 -15.48
CA ASP A 147 3.97 -1.13 -16.23
C ASP A 147 4.45 -2.48 -16.76
N ARG A 148 5.66 -2.54 -17.31
CA ARG A 148 6.26 -3.81 -17.74
C ARG A 148 6.56 -4.70 -16.54
N LEU A 149 7.13 -4.15 -15.48
CA LEU A 149 7.45 -4.88 -14.25
C LEU A 149 6.20 -5.48 -13.61
N GLN A 150 5.15 -4.69 -13.46
CA GLN A 150 3.86 -5.12 -12.94
C GLN A 150 3.28 -6.26 -13.77
N ARG A 151 3.27 -6.16 -15.11
CA ARG A 151 2.79 -7.25 -15.97
C ARG A 151 3.59 -8.53 -15.79
N GLN A 152 4.90 -8.45 -15.56
CA GLN A 152 5.72 -9.64 -15.28
C GLN A 152 5.32 -10.29 -13.96
N VAL A 153 5.06 -9.49 -12.92
CA VAL A 153 4.57 -9.94 -11.62
C VAL A 153 3.20 -10.61 -11.75
N ILE A 154 2.23 -9.94 -12.37
CA ILE A 154 0.88 -10.48 -12.59
C ILE A 154 0.94 -11.78 -13.40
N ALA A 155 1.70 -11.82 -14.50
CA ALA A 155 1.82 -13.03 -15.30
C ALA A 155 2.52 -14.19 -14.57
N ALA A 156 3.37 -13.91 -13.58
CA ALA A 156 3.96 -14.94 -12.72
C ALA A 156 2.95 -15.44 -11.68
N GLU A 157 2.15 -14.55 -11.10
CA GLU A 157 1.03 -14.90 -10.22
C GLU A 157 0.01 -15.79 -10.95
N GLU A 158 -0.46 -15.37 -12.12
CA GLU A 158 -1.45 -16.09 -12.92
C GLU A 158 -0.97 -17.49 -13.32
N ARG A 159 0.30 -17.63 -13.74
CA ARG A 159 0.92 -18.94 -14.04
C ARG A 159 0.93 -19.88 -12.83
N ASN A 160 0.92 -19.33 -11.62
CA ASN A 160 0.86 -20.09 -10.38
C ASN A 160 -0.57 -20.18 -9.82
N GLY A 161 -1.59 -19.70 -10.54
CA GLY A 161 -2.99 -19.73 -10.12
C GLY A 161 -3.34 -18.71 -9.04
N LEU A 162 -2.64 -17.58 -9.02
CA LEU A 162 -2.84 -16.47 -8.08
C LEU A 162 -3.36 -15.22 -8.80
N VAL A 163 -4.15 -14.42 -8.08
CA VAL A 163 -4.59 -13.08 -8.49
C VAL A 163 -4.49 -12.18 -7.25
N LEU A 164 -3.29 -11.64 -7.01
CA LEU A 164 -2.98 -10.88 -5.80
C LEU A 164 -2.70 -9.42 -6.11
N THR A 165 -1.86 -9.15 -7.10
CA THR A 165 -1.43 -7.80 -7.48
C THR A 165 -2.53 -7.10 -8.30
N PRO A 166 -3.15 -6.02 -7.80
CA PRO A 166 -4.16 -5.27 -8.55
C PRO A 166 -3.53 -4.42 -9.66
N GLY A 167 -2.31 -3.91 -9.43
CA GLY A 167 -1.61 -3.02 -10.33
C GLY A 167 -1.99 -1.54 -10.19
N PHE A 168 -1.29 -0.65 -10.90
CA PHE A 168 -1.61 0.79 -10.87
C PHE A 168 -2.86 1.10 -11.68
N THR A 169 -3.56 2.15 -11.23
CA THR A 169 -4.72 2.68 -11.96
C THR A 169 -4.26 3.36 -13.26
N PRO A 170 -4.75 2.95 -14.45
CA PRO A 170 -4.25 3.43 -15.74
C PRO A 170 -4.22 4.94 -15.89
N ARG A 171 -5.23 5.65 -15.37
CA ARG A 171 -5.44 7.10 -15.52
C ARG A 171 -4.96 7.97 -14.36
N PHE A 172 -4.44 7.37 -13.29
CA PHE A 172 -4.01 8.12 -12.11
C PHE A 172 -2.52 8.48 -12.20
N TRP A 173 -2.24 9.75 -12.47
CA TRP A 173 -0.90 10.33 -12.53
C TRP A 173 -0.95 11.86 -12.33
N GLY A 174 0.17 12.43 -11.94
CA GLY A 174 0.45 13.86 -11.78
C GLY A 174 -0.20 14.50 -10.56
N VAL A 175 -1.14 13.82 -9.89
CA VAL A 175 -1.91 14.40 -8.77
C VAL A 175 -0.99 14.74 -7.61
N VAL A 176 -0.14 13.79 -7.20
CA VAL A 176 0.75 13.96 -6.05
C VAL A 176 1.89 14.92 -6.38
N LEU A 177 2.40 14.88 -7.61
CA LEU A 177 3.41 15.83 -8.07
C LEU A 177 2.89 17.28 -8.05
N VAL A 178 1.72 17.53 -8.64
CA VAL A 178 1.09 18.86 -8.71
C VAL A 178 0.66 19.34 -7.32
N TRP A 179 0.14 18.45 -6.48
CA TRP A 179 -0.13 18.76 -5.08
C TRP A 179 1.16 19.12 -4.32
N GLY A 180 2.24 18.36 -4.48
CA GLY A 180 3.51 18.64 -3.83
C GLY A 180 4.14 19.96 -4.26
N GLN A 181 3.86 20.41 -5.49
CA GLN A 181 4.31 21.70 -6.02
C GLN A 181 3.55 22.91 -5.47
N GLY A 182 2.52 22.69 -4.63
CA GLY A 182 1.81 23.77 -3.94
C GLY A 182 0.45 24.16 -4.53
N GLU A 183 0.05 23.57 -5.66
CA GLU A 183 -1.21 23.90 -6.35
C GLU A 183 -2.44 23.59 -5.47
N PRO A 184 -3.49 24.43 -5.49
CA PRO A 184 -4.66 24.22 -4.65
C PRO A 184 -5.45 22.98 -5.10
N LEU A 185 -6.18 22.38 -4.16
CA LEU A 185 -6.97 21.17 -4.42
C LEU A 185 -8.03 21.38 -5.52
N SER A 186 -8.59 22.59 -5.62
CA SER A 186 -9.50 22.98 -6.70
C SER A 186 -8.87 22.80 -8.09
N THR A 187 -7.58 23.09 -8.26
CA THR A 187 -6.88 22.88 -9.53
C THR A 187 -6.80 21.40 -9.90
N LEU A 188 -6.65 20.52 -8.91
CA LEU A 188 -6.66 19.07 -9.14
C LEU A 188 -8.05 18.60 -9.54
N VAL A 189 -9.11 19.07 -8.86
CA VAL A 189 -10.51 18.79 -9.22
C VAL A 189 -10.78 19.21 -10.66
N ASP A 190 -10.43 20.43 -11.05
CA ASP A 190 -10.68 20.96 -12.39
C ASP A 190 -9.94 20.18 -13.50
N ARG A 191 -8.73 19.68 -13.20
CA ARG A 191 -7.87 18.99 -14.17
C ARG A 191 -8.08 17.48 -14.25
N THR A 192 -8.70 16.88 -13.22
CA THR A 192 -8.96 15.43 -13.16
C THR A 192 -10.44 15.07 -13.17
N GLY A 193 -11.33 16.00 -12.87
CA GLY A 193 -12.75 15.70 -12.68
C GLY A 193 -13.04 14.76 -11.51
N LEU A 194 -12.05 14.44 -10.68
CA LEU A 194 -12.23 13.63 -9.48
C LEU A 194 -12.84 14.50 -8.36
N PRO A 195 -13.76 13.95 -7.55
CA PRO A 195 -14.25 14.61 -6.37
C PRO A 195 -13.11 14.93 -5.40
N GLU A 196 -13.25 16.04 -4.68
CA GLU A 196 -12.28 16.49 -3.67
C GLU A 196 -11.93 15.37 -2.67
N GLY A 197 -12.94 14.64 -2.19
CA GLY A 197 -12.77 13.54 -1.24
C GLY A 197 -11.93 12.38 -1.79
N ASP A 198 -12.06 12.04 -3.07
CA ASP A 198 -11.27 10.96 -3.68
C ASP A 198 -9.80 11.38 -3.88
N LEU A 199 -9.55 12.66 -4.19
CA LEU A 199 -8.20 13.20 -4.28
C LEU A 199 -7.50 13.21 -2.91
N ILE A 200 -8.20 13.66 -1.86
CA ILE A 200 -7.71 13.63 -0.47
C ILE A 200 -7.41 12.19 -0.06
N LEU A 201 -8.32 11.25 -0.35
CA LEU A 201 -8.14 9.84 -0.06
C LEU A 201 -6.91 9.28 -0.78
N ALA A 202 -6.72 9.60 -2.05
CA ALA A 202 -5.58 9.15 -2.84
C ALA A 202 -4.25 9.67 -2.26
N ILE A 203 -4.19 10.95 -1.86
CA ILE A 203 -2.99 11.53 -1.26
C ILE A 203 -2.71 10.90 0.11
N ASN A 204 -3.73 10.67 0.95
CA ASN A 204 -3.56 9.99 2.23
C ASN A 204 -3.07 8.55 2.06
N LYS A 205 -3.66 7.77 1.14
CA LYS A 205 -3.18 6.42 0.82
C LYS A 205 -1.73 6.44 0.32
N THR A 206 -1.35 7.47 -0.44
CA THR A 206 0.05 7.65 -0.87
C THR A 206 0.97 7.91 0.31
N LEU A 207 0.59 8.79 1.24
CA LEU A 207 1.36 9.06 2.47
C LEU A 207 1.50 7.80 3.33
N ASP A 208 0.45 6.99 3.44
CA ASP A 208 0.49 5.72 4.16
C ASP A 208 1.43 4.71 3.48
N LEU A 209 1.37 4.60 2.15
CA LEU A 209 2.27 3.74 1.40
C LEU A 209 3.73 4.20 1.53
N MET A 210 3.99 5.50 1.43
CA MET A 210 5.31 6.09 1.67
C MET A 210 5.82 5.78 3.06
N ARG A 211 4.95 5.85 4.08
CA ARG A 211 5.30 5.45 5.45
C ARG A 211 5.68 3.98 5.52
N GLN A 212 4.90 3.07 4.92
CA GLN A 212 5.25 1.64 4.89
C GLN A 212 6.60 1.39 4.21
N VAL A 213 6.86 2.03 3.07
CA VAL A 213 8.16 1.94 2.38
C VAL A 213 9.28 2.48 3.26
N ARG A 214 9.07 3.61 3.94
CA ARG A 214 10.06 4.19 4.86
C ARG A 214 10.37 3.23 6.02
N ASP A 215 9.34 2.67 6.65
CA ASP A 215 9.49 1.74 7.77
C ASP A 215 10.23 0.47 7.31
N MET A 216 9.89 -0.05 6.13
CA MET A 216 10.59 -1.18 5.49
C MET A 216 12.07 -0.86 5.22
N VAL A 217 12.40 0.32 4.66
CA VAL A 217 13.79 0.74 4.44
C VAL A 217 14.54 0.84 5.76
N GLN A 218 13.91 1.41 6.78
CA GLN A 218 14.50 1.60 8.10
C GLN A 218 14.83 0.25 8.79
N HIS A 219 13.91 -0.72 8.75
CA HIS A 219 14.14 -2.06 9.30
C HIS A 219 15.23 -2.83 8.55
N ASN A 220 15.41 -2.54 7.26
CA ASN A 220 16.34 -3.26 6.37
C ASN A 220 17.57 -2.42 5.97
N LEU A 221 17.89 -1.35 6.72
CA LEU A 221 18.96 -0.41 6.38
C LEU A 221 20.32 -1.10 6.20
N ALA A 222 20.60 -2.13 7.02
CA ALA A 222 21.81 -2.93 6.93
C ALA A 222 21.96 -3.68 5.59
N LEU A 223 20.86 -3.95 4.90
CA LEU A 223 20.82 -4.61 3.59
C LEU A 223 21.00 -3.61 2.43
N MET A 224 20.90 -2.30 2.70
CA MET A 224 21.00 -1.23 1.71
C MET A 224 21.82 -0.03 2.22
N PRO A 225 23.08 -0.22 2.65
CA PRO A 225 23.85 0.83 3.34
C PRO A 225 24.15 2.05 2.45
N ALA A 226 24.25 1.88 1.14
CA ALA A 226 24.54 2.98 0.20
C ALA A 226 23.28 3.78 -0.19
N LEU A 227 22.15 3.11 -0.40
CA LEU A 227 20.92 3.72 -0.94
C LEU A 227 19.90 4.08 0.14
N GLY A 228 19.85 3.30 1.22
CA GLY A 228 18.84 3.43 2.28
C GLY A 228 18.78 4.82 2.92
N PRO A 229 19.91 5.41 3.38
CA PRO A 229 19.88 6.74 4.00
C PRO A 229 19.33 7.83 3.07
N ALA A 230 19.76 7.85 1.81
CA ALA A 230 19.31 8.82 0.81
C ALA A 230 17.84 8.61 0.43
N LEU A 231 17.36 7.35 0.41
CA LEU A 231 15.96 7.05 0.18
C LEU A 231 15.07 7.48 1.36
N LEU A 232 15.53 7.26 2.60
CA LEU A 232 14.82 7.71 3.80
C LEU A 232 14.67 9.23 3.82
N ASP A 233 15.73 9.97 3.52
CA ASP A 233 15.72 11.43 3.47
C ASP A 233 14.74 11.96 2.40
N ARG A 234 14.74 11.36 1.21
CA ARG A 234 13.77 11.71 0.16
C ARG A 234 12.33 11.40 0.55
N LEU A 235 12.08 10.24 1.16
CA LEU A 235 10.74 9.87 1.66
C LEU A 235 10.25 10.83 2.74
N GLN A 236 11.13 11.22 3.67
CA GLN A 236 10.82 12.18 4.73
C GLN A 236 10.54 13.58 4.18
N THR A 237 11.36 14.06 3.25
CA THR A 237 11.19 15.35 2.57
C THR A 237 9.85 15.40 1.82
N ALA A 238 9.53 14.33 1.10
CA ALA A 238 8.29 14.22 0.35
C ALA A 238 7.05 14.20 1.28
N ASP A 239 7.10 13.41 2.36
CA ASP A 239 6.04 13.33 3.36
C ASP A 239 5.75 14.71 3.99
N ALA A 240 6.80 15.44 4.39
CA ALA A 240 6.67 16.79 4.93
C ALA A 240 6.07 17.79 3.93
N THR A 241 6.43 17.66 2.64
CA THR A 241 5.96 18.57 1.58
C THR A 241 4.47 18.34 1.26
N LEU A 242 4.02 17.08 1.29
CA LEU A 242 2.65 16.71 0.95
C LEU A 242 1.64 17.01 2.08
N ARG A 243 2.10 17.04 3.33
CA ARG A 243 1.26 17.36 4.51
C ARG A 243 1.03 18.87 4.64
N ARG A 244 0.09 19.40 3.86
CA ARG A 244 -0.30 20.82 3.90
C ARG A 244 -1.82 21.01 3.79
N GLY A 245 -2.29 22.20 4.18
CA GLY A 245 -3.69 22.62 3.97
C GLY A 245 -4.69 21.69 4.65
N ILE A 246 -5.72 21.25 3.91
CA ILE A 246 -6.79 20.39 4.44
C ILE A 246 -6.27 19.05 4.98
N LEU A 247 -5.17 18.51 4.41
CA LEU A 247 -4.57 17.26 4.88
C LEU A 247 -3.95 17.42 6.28
N GLU A 248 -3.30 18.55 6.54
CA GLU A 248 -2.75 18.85 7.86
C GLU A 248 -3.87 18.97 8.92
N GLN A 249 -5.01 19.56 8.54
CA GLN A 249 -6.18 19.69 9.42
C GLN A 249 -6.84 18.33 9.71
N SER A 250 -7.01 17.47 8.71
CA SER A 250 -7.56 16.12 8.88
C SER A 250 -6.70 15.26 9.80
N LEU A 251 -5.37 15.33 9.69
CA LEU A 251 -4.45 14.62 10.58
C LEU A 251 -4.51 15.13 12.02
N ARG A 252 -4.59 16.45 12.23
CA ARG A 252 -4.78 17.05 13.57
C ARG A 252 -6.11 16.67 14.21
N ALA A 253 -7.15 16.45 13.41
CA ALA A 253 -8.46 15.99 13.91
C ALA A 253 -8.45 14.50 14.31
N MET A 254 -7.54 13.69 13.75
CA MET A 254 -7.40 12.25 14.02
C MET A 254 -6.43 11.93 15.17
N ASP A 255 -5.54 12.85 15.57
CA ASP A 255 -4.63 12.71 16.72
C ASP A 255 -5.11 13.61 17.88
N PRO A 256 -6.00 13.13 18.78
CA PRO A 256 -6.53 13.93 19.87
C PRO A 256 -5.50 13.98 21.00
N ARG A 257 -4.35 14.62 20.76
CA ARG A 257 -3.52 15.05 21.88
C ARG A 257 -4.17 16.28 22.49
N PRO A 258 -4.49 16.29 23.79
CA PRO A 258 -5.15 17.42 24.42
C PRO A 258 -4.26 18.65 24.28
N ALA A 259 -4.84 19.71 23.76
CA ALA A 259 -4.25 21.04 23.70
C ALA A 259 -4.15 21.62 25.11
N GLU A 260 -3.21 21.13 25.93
CA GLU A 260 -2.94 21.73 27.25
C GLU A 260 -1.44 21.68 27.57
N ALA A 261 -0.77 22.78 27.26
CA ALA A 261 0.25 23.41 28.13
C ALA A 261 0.55 24.85 27.64
N ALA A 262 -0.50 25.63 27.35
CA ALA A 262 -0.38 27.07 27.20
C ALA A 262 -1.22 27.72 28.29
N GLY A 263 -0.57 28.00 29.42
CA GLY A 263 -1.07 28.97 30.41
C GLY A 263 -1.43 28.41 31.77
N VAL A 264 -0.44 28.04 32.59
CA VAL A 264 -0.41 28.43 34.01
C VAL A 264 1.07 28.58 34.42
N GLY A 265 1.50 29.80 34.70
CA GLY A 265 2.87 30.07 35.16
C GLY A 265 3.30 31.53 35.13
N ALA A 266 2.37 32.48 35.31
CA ALA A 266 2.68 33.88 35.54
C ALA A 266 1.85 34.41 36.72
N ALA A 267 2.31 34.11 37.93
CA ALA A 267 2.07 34.89 39.14
C ALA A 267 3.33 34.65 39.99
N GLY A 268 4.25 35.60 40.10
CA GLY A 268 3.98 36.92 40.64
C GLY A 268 4.56 36.95 42.04
N SER A 269 5.89 37.04 42.13
CA SER A 269 6.59 37.43 43.34
C SER A 269 6.13 38.84 43.73
N SER A 270 5.53 38.99 44.91
CA SER A 270 5.55 40.23 45.70
C SER A 270 4.94 40.03 47.09
N ARG A 271 5.79 40.30 48.09
CA ARG A 271 5.59 40.52 49.53
C ARG A 271 5.49 39.30 50.44
#